data_AF-A0A0U9HUE1-F1
#
_entry.id   AF-A0A0U9HUE1-F1
#
_cell.length_a   1.000
_cell.length_b   1.000
_cell.length_c   1.000
_cell.angle_alpha   90.00
_cell.angle_beta   90.00
_cell.angle_gamma   90.00
#
_symmetry.space_group_name_H-M   'P 1'
#
loop_
_entity.id
_entity.type
_entity.pdbx_description
1 polymer ?
#
loop_
_entity_poly.entity_id
_entity_poly.type
_entity_poly.pdbx_seq_one_letter_code
_entity_poly.pdbx_strand_id
1 'polypeptide(L)'
;MAEVFDREVAKKFLNELSPSEQYYFLNRVNEAIYKNGYIPDEDLFYYCYFLTLKERLRAITSYRTEGYLRYIYAEGLKEVEDSIKLYKEKIDRKRNISCREIAQFSYLFSSKQCKSKRY
;
A
#
# COMPACT_ATOMS: atom_id res chain seq x y z
N MET A 1 14.56 -6.03 -12.75
CA MET A 1 13.22 -6.37 -12.19
C MET A 1 13.27 -6.90 -10.75
N ALA A 2 14.44 -7.19 -10.16
CA ALA A 2 14.53 -7.88 -8.86
C ALA A 2 14.95 -7.00 -7.65
N GLU A 3 15.37 -5.76 -7.86
CA GLU A 3 16.00 -4.96 -6.78
C GLU A 3 15.02 -4.33 -5.77
N VAL A 4 13.71 -4.38 -6.02
CA VAL A 4 12.70 -3.72 -5.16
C VAL A 4 12.19 -4.64 -4.04
N PHE A 5 12.42 -5.96 -4.14
CA PHE A 5 11.83 -6.97 -3.26
C PHE A 5 12.78 -7.59 -2.24
N ASP A 6 14.02 -7.09 -2.12
CA ASP A 6 14.99 -7.66 -1.18
C ASP A 6 14.77 -7.22 0.28
N ARG A 7 13.64 -6.57 0.57
CA ARG A 7 13.23 -6.29 1.95
C ARG A 7 12.72 -7.58 2.57
N GLU A 8 13.37 -8.02 3.65
CA GLU A 8 12.99 -9.19 4.47
C GLU A 8 11.48 -9.25 4.79
N VAL A 9 10.84 -8.09 4.89
CA VAL A 9 9.39 -7.92 5.09
C VAL A 9 8.55 -8.58 3.99
N ALA A 10 8.92 -8.41 2.71
CA ALA A 10 8.20 -9.03 1.61
C ALA A 10 8.34 -10.57 1.65
N LYS A 11 9.51 -11.08 2.02
CA LYS A 11 9.76 -12.53 2.18
C LYS A 11 8.90 -13.12 3.31
N LYS A 12 8.71 -12.40 4.42
CA LYS A 12 7.82 -12.82 5.52
C LYS A 12 6.39 -13.02 5.04
N PHE A 13 5.85 -12.06 4.28
CA PHE A 13 4.49 -12.18 3.76
C PHE A 13 4.35 -13.32 2.75
N LEU A 14 5.32 -13.51 1.87
CA LEU A 14 5.27 -14.60 0.89
C LEU A 14 5.24 -15.98 1.58
N ASN A 15 5.94 -16.16 2.69
CA ASN A 15 5.93 -17.44 3.43
C ASN A 15 4.57 -17.75 4.07
N GLU A 16 3.76 -16.75 4.39
CA GLU A 16 2.43 -16.93 5.00
C GLU A 16 1.31 -17.13 3.98
N LEU A 17 1.53 -16.71 2.73
CA LEU A 17 0.53 -16.74 1.66
C LEU A 17 0.66 -18.01 0.82
N SER A 18 -0.48 -18.55 0.39
CA SER A 18 -0.53 -19.62 -0.61
C SER A 18 -0.04 -19.13 -1.98
N PRO A 19 0.36 -20.02 -2.90
CA PRO A 19 0.88 -19.62 -4.21
C PRO A 19 -0.06 -18.70 -5.02
N SER A 20 -1.37 -18.91 -4.94
CA SER A 20 -2.37 -18.05 -5.59
C SER A 20 -2.45 -16.67 -4.93
N GLU A 21 -2.38 -16.61 -3.60
CA GLU A 21 -2.37 -15.36 -2.84
C GLU A 21 -1.06 -14.58 -3.05
N GLN A 22 0.08 -15.26 -3.14
CA GLN A 22 1.37 -14.64 -3.49
C GLN A 22 1.29 -13.96 -4.86
N TYR A 23 0.70 -14.62 -5.85
CA TYR A 23 0.50 -14.03 -7.17
C TYR A 23 -0.41 -12.79 -7.11
N TYR A 24 -1.52 -12.87 -6.36
CA TYR A 24 -2.40 -11.72 -6.15
C TYR A 24 -1.68 -10.55 -5.46
N PHE A 25 -0.92 -10.84 -4.40
CA PHE A 25 -0.12 -9.86 -3.67
C PHE A 25 0.87 -9.16 -4.60
N LEU A 26 1.67 -9.91 -5.35
CA LEU A 26 2.67 -9.36 -6.28
C LEU A 26 2.02 -8.49 -7.36
N ASN A 27 0.87 -8.93 -7.90
CA ASN A 27 0.11 -8.12 -8.85
C ASN A 27 -0.36 -6.81 -8.22
N ARG A 28 -0.88 -6.81 -6.99
CA ARG A 28 -1.30 -5.58 -6.30
C ARG A 28 -0.15 -4.64 -6.02
N VAL A 29 1.00 -5.16 -5.62
CA VAL A 29 2.21 -4.37 -5.42
C VAL A 29 2.66 -3.72 -6.74
N ASN A 30 2.72 -4.50 -7.83
CA ASN A 30 3.09 -3.99 -9.14
C ASN A 30 2.09 -2.92 -9.63
N GLU A 31 0.79 -3.14 -9.48
CA GLU A 31 -0.22 -2.13 -9.83
C GLU A 31 -0.02 -0.85 -9.02
N ALA A 32 0.23 -0.97 -7.72
CA ALA A 32 0.39 0.18 -6.85
C ALA A 32 1.67 0.99 -7.19
N ILE A 33 2.77 0.32 -7.55
CA ILE A 33 4.01 0.99 -7.94
C ILE A 33 3.87 1.60 -9.34
N TYR A 34 3.50 0.80 -10.34
CA TYR A 34 3.57 1.22 -11.74
C TYR A 34 2.36 2.05 -12.20
N LYS A 35 1.14 1.76 -11.72
CA LYS A 35 -0.06 2.52 -12.13
C LYS A 35 -0.30 3.72 -11.23
N ASN A 36 -0.12 3.55 -9.92
CA ASN A 36 -0.45 4.61 -8.95
C ASN A 36 0.76 5.47 -8.54
N GLY A 37 1.97 5.07 -8.93
CA GLY A 37 3.21 5.80 -8.62
C GLY A 37 3.57 5.79 -7.15
N TYR A 38 3.13 4.77 -6.39
CA TYR A 38 3.47 4.67 -4.98
C TYR A 38 4.93 4.22 -4.79
N ILE A 39 5.57 4.79 -3.78
CA ILE A 39 6.95 4.44 -3.41
C ILE A 39 6.94 3.05 -2.79
N PRO A 40 7.79 2.10 -3.25
CA PRO A 40 7.89 0.79 -2.64
C PRO A 40 8.50 0.91 -1.25
N ASP A 41 7.64 0.80 -0.24
CA ASP A 41 7.98 0.92 1.17
C ASP A 41 7.22 -0.11 2.01
N GLU A 42 7.61 -0.30 3.27
CA GLU A 42 6.97 -1.27 4.16
C GLU A 42 5.46 -1.05 4.28
N ASP A 43 5.02 0.20 4.41
CA ASP A 43 3.59 0.54 4.48
C ASP A 43 2.82 0.09 3.22
N LEU A 44 3.45 0.16 2.04
CA LEU A 44 2.86 -0.30 0.79
C LEU A 44 2.72 -1.82 0.76
N PHE A 45 3.74 -2.53 1.27
CA PHE A 45 3.69 -3.99 1.37
C PHE A 45 2.62 -4.43 2.37
N TYR A 46 2.51 -3.79 3.55
CA TYR A 46 1.43 -4.05 4.51
C TYR A 46 0.05 -3.79 3.88
N TYR A 47 -0.12 -2.67 3.17
CA TYR A 47 -1.37 -2.37 2.47
C TYR A 47 -1.77 -3.48 1.49
N CYS A 48 -0.83 -3.93 0.63
CA CYS A 48 -1.09 -4.99 -0.33
C CYS A 48 -1.33 -6.35 0.35
N TYR A 49 -0.68 -6.61 1.49
CA TYR A 49 -0.90 -7.80 2.30
C TYR A 49 -2.31 -7.83 2.87
N PHE A 50 -2.79 -6.75 3.50
CA PHE A 50 -4.16 -6.69 4.03
C PHE A 50 -5.22 -6.77 2.92
N LEU A 51 -4.94 -6.22 1.73
CA LEU A 51 -5.81 -6.44 0.56
C LEU A 51 -5.91 -7.92 0.18
N THR A 52 -4.81 -8.67 0.32
CA THR A 52 -4.77 -10.11 0.04
C THR A 52 -5.56 -10.88 1.10
N LEU A 53 -5.39 -10.53 2.38
CA LEU A 53 -6.17 -11.11 3.48
C LEU A 53 -7.68 -10.86 3.33
N LYS A 54 -8.08 -9.69 2.82
CA LYS A 54 -9.48 -9.39 2.52
C LYS A 54 -10.06 -10.34 1.49
N GLU A 55 -9.33 -10.64 0.42
CA GLU A 55 -9.78 -11.61 -0.59
C GLU A 55 -9.84 -13.03 -0.02
N ARG A 56 -8.89 -13.42 0.84
CA ARG A 56 -8.95 -14.69 1.58
C ARG A 56 -10.23 -14.81 2.42
N LEU A 57 -10.57 -13.77 3.17
CA LEU A 57 -11.81 -13.72 3.95
C LEU A 57 -13.05 -13.79 3.05
N ARG A 58 -13.07 -13.11 1.90
CA ARG A 58 -14.17 -13.20 0.94
C ARG A 58 -14.37 -14.63 0.43
N ALA A 59 -13.29 -15.35 0.13
CA ALA A 59 -13.39 -16.74 -0.32
C ALA A 59 -14.08 -17.64 0.72
N ILE A 60 -13.86 -17.39 2.02
CA ILE A 60 -14.45 -18.15 3.13
C ILE A 60 -15.97 -17.94 3.25
N THR A 61 -16.49 -16.73 2.95
CA THR A 61 -17.93 -16.42 3.11
C THR A 61 -18.90 -17.21 2.24
N SER A 62 -18.40 -17.87 1.21
CA SER A 62 -19.23 -18.66 0.30
C SER A 62 -19.91 -19.85 0.99
N TYR A 63 -19.45 -20.25 2.18
CA TYR A 63 -20.01 -21.37 2.94
C TYR A 63 -20.95 -20.88 4.05
N ARG A 64 -22.25 -21.21 3.91
CA ARG A 64 -23.34 -20.90 4.85
C ARG A 64 -22.96 -21.30 6.29
N THR A 65 -22.50 -20.35 7.07
CA THR A 65 -21.94 -20.60 8.41
C THR A 65 -22.87 -20.16 9.54
N GLU A 66 -22.78 -20.88 10.66
CA GLU A 66 -23.53 -20.69 11.90
C GLU A 66 -23.38 -19.26 12.48
N GLY A 67 -24.33 -18.83 13.31
CA GLY A 67 -24.45 -17.42 13.75
C GLY A 67 -23.17 -16.85 14.40
N TYR A 68 -22.46 -17.62 15.23
CA TYR A 68 -21.21 -17.16 15.87
C TYR A 68 -20.05 -17.03 14.88
N LEU A 69 -19.98 -17.90 13.86
CA LEU A 69 -18.96 -17.81 12.81
C LEU A 69 -19.16 -16.54 11.97
N ARG A 70 -20.41 -16.12 11.74
CA ARG A 70 -20.71 -14.84 11.09
C ARG A 70 -20.23 -13.65 11.89
N TYR A 71 -20.35 -13.70 13.23
CA TYR A 71 -19.86 -12.64 14.09
C TYR A 71 -18.32 -12.53 14.03
N ILE A 72 -17.61 -13.65 14.20
CA ILE A 72 -16.14 -13.69 14.09
C ILE A 72 -15.70 -13.21 12.70
N TYR A 73 -16.40 -13.64 11.66
CA TYR A 73 -16.15 -13.19 10.30
C TYR A 73 -16.32 -11.68 10.14
N ALA A 74 -17.43 -11.12 10.62
CA ALA A 74 -17.73 -9.71 10.50
C ALA A 74 -16.71 -8.83 11.23
N GLU A 75 -16.32 -9.21 12.44
CA GLU A 75 -15.26 -8.50 13.18
C GLU A 75 -13.91 -8.63 12.49
N GLY A 76 -13.52 -9.84 12.05
CA GLY A 76 -12.25 -10.02 11.32
C GLY A 76 -12.20 -9.23 10.01
N LEU A 77 -13.31 -9.15 9.27
CA LEU A 77 -13.40 -8.34 8.06
C LEU A 77 -13.27 -6.84 8.39
N LYS A 78 -13.93 -6.39 9.45
CA LYS A 78 -13.84 -4.99 9.90
C LYS A 78 -12.42 -4.62 10.31
N GLU A 79 -11.73 -5.46 11.09
CA GLU A 79 -10.33 -5.23 11.48
C GLU A 79 -9.39 -5.14 10.27
N VAL A 80 -9.60 -6.01 9.27
CA VAL A 80 -8.83 -5.98 8.02
C VAL A 80 -9.15 -4.71 7.23
N GLU A 81 -10.41 -4.29 7.16
CA GLU A 81 -10.80 -3.04 6.48
C GLU A 81 -10.22 -1.80 7.15
N ASP A 82 -10.23 -1.75 8.48
CA ASP A 82 -9.63 -0.67 9.26
C ASP A 82 -8.11 -0.62 9.03
N SER A 83 -7.45 -1.77 8.98
CA SER A 83 -6.02 -1.87 8.66
C SER A 83 -5.72 -1.37 7.24
N ILE A 84 -6.52 -1.77 6.24
CA ILE A 84 -6.40 -1.28 4.86
C ILE A 84 -6.52 0.25 4.82
N LYS A 85 -7.50 0.81 5.53
CA LYS A 85 -7.73 2.25 5.59
C LYS A 85 -6.54 2.98 6.22
N LEU A 86 -6.04 2.47 7.35
CA LEU A 86 -4.89 3.04 8.06
C LEU A 86 -3.65 3.12 7.17
N TYR A 87 -3.29 2.01 6.51
CA TYR A 87 -2.11 1.98 5.65
C TYR A 87 -2.29 2.79 4.37
N LYS A 88 -3.51 2.81 3.80
CA LYS A 88 -3.82 3.70 2.68
C LYS A 88 -3.60 5.16 3.04
N GLU A 89 -4.11 5.60 4.19
CA GLU A 89 -3.90 6.97 4.67
C GLU A 89 -2.42 7.29 4.95
N LYS A 90 -1.63 6.31 5.41
CA LYS A 90 -0.18 6.50 5.59
C LYS A 90 0.54 6.68 4.25
N ILE A 91 0.23 5.84 3.26
CA ILE A 91 0.82 5.91 1.93
C ILE A 91 0.43 7.21 1.22
N ASP A 92 -0.85 7.60 1.31
CA ASP A 92 -1.34 8.84 0.71
C ASP A 92 -0.74 10.09 1.40
N ARG A 93 -0.51 10.06 2.71
CA ARG A 93 0.25 11.10 3.41
C ARG A 93 1.68 11.22 2.89
N LYS A 94 2.38 10.09 2.70
CA LYS A 94 3.74 10.08 2.11
C LYS A 94 3.75 10.64 0.69
N ARG A 95 2.73 10.34 -0.11
CA ARG A 95 2.55 10.92 -1.44
C ARG A 95 2.34 12.45 -1.40
N ASN A 96 1.52 12.93 -0.49
CA ASN A 96 1.26 14.36 -0.33
C ASN A 96 2.47 15.15 0.19
N ILE A 97 3.31 14.55 1.02
CA ILE A 97 4.60 15.13 1.45
C ILE A 97 5.52 15.29 0.23
N SER A 98 5.66 14.25 -0.60
CA SER A 98 6.42 14.33 -1.85
C SER A 98 5.94 15.47 -2.77
N CYS A 99 4.62 15.64 -2.96
CA CYS A 99 4.10 16.76 -3.76
C CYS A 99 4.30 18.14 -3.11
N ARG A 100 4.21 18.26 -1.77
CA ARG A 100 4.46 19.53 -1.05
C ARG A 100 5.93 19.91 -1.04
N GLU A 101 6.83 18.95 -0.90
CA GLU A 101 8.28 19.16 -0.99
C GLU A 101 8.66 19.59 -2.41
N ILE A 102 8.12 18.95 -3.46
CA ILE A 102 8.31 19.38 -4.85
C ILE A 102 7.79 20.81 -5.07
N ALA A 103 6.65 21.18 -4.47
CA ALA A 103 6.13 22.54 -4.55
C ALA A 103 7.04 23.57 -3.82
N GLN A 104 7.56 23.25 -2.64
CA GLN A 104 8.52 24.11 -1.92
C GLN A 104 9.84 24.27 -2.69
N PHE A 105 10.34 23.20 -3.32
CA PHE A 105 11.52 23.29 -4.18
C PHE A 105 11.27 24.16 -5.42
N SER A 106 10.11 24.06 -6.07
CA SER A 106 9.78 24.92 -7.22
C SER A 106 9.76 26.42 -6.86
N TYR A 107 9.22 26.79 -5.69
CA TYR A 107 9.22 28.18 -5.21
C TYR A 107 10.63 28.68 -4.83
N LEU A 108 11.49 27.80 -4.28
CA LEU A 108 12.89 28.11 -3.97
C LEU A 108 13.77 28.26 -5.21
N PHE A 109 13.47 27.55 -6.31
CA PHE A 109 14.18 27.71 -7.58
C PHE A 109 13.69 28.91 -8.40
N SER A 110 12.42 29.29 -8.28
CA SER A 110 11.87 30.48 -8.95
C SER A 110 12.38 31.78 -8.31
N SER A 111 12.60 31.80 -6.99
CA SER A 111 13.13 32.97 -6.27
C SER A 111 14.64 33.22 -6.47
N LYS A 112 15.39 32.27 -7.04
CA LYS A 112 16.83 32.45 -7.33
C LYS A 112 17.15 32.90 -8.76
N GLN A 113 16.18 32.99 -9.67
CA GLN A 113 16.43 33.51 -11.03
C GLN A 113 16.25 35.02 -11.21
N CYS A 114 15.73 35.77 -10.22
CA CYS A 114 15.51 37.22 -10.34
C CYS A 114 16.56 38.13 -9.65
N LYS A 115 17.80 37.67 -9.48
CA LYS A 115 18.93 38.55 -9.09
C LYS A 115 20.19 38.28 -9.92
N SER A 116 20.07 38.31 -11.24
CA SER A 116 21.22 38.56 -12.13
C SER A 116 20.76 39.20 -13.44
N LYS A 117 20.38 40.47 -13.36
CA LYS A 117 20.58 41.41 -14.46
C LYS A 117 21.14 42.70 -13.86
N ARG A 118 22.47 42.72 -13.74
CA ARG A 118 23.24 43.96 -13.89
C ARG A 118 22.96 44.45 -15.31
N TYR A 119 22.51 45.69 -15.46
CA TYR A 119 23.13 46.75 -16.24
C TYR A 119 22.44 48.06 -15.87
#